data_AF-A0A7V9VGH4-F1
#
_entry.id   AF-A0A7V9VGH4-F1
#
_cell.length_a   1.000
_cell.length_b   1.000
_cell.length_c   1.000
_cell.angle_alpha   90.00
_cell.angle_beta   90.00
_cell.angle_gamma   90.00
#
_symmetry.space_group_name_H-M   'P 1'
#
loop_
_entity.id
_entity.type
_entity.pdbx_description
1 polymer ?
#
loop_
_entity_poly.entity_id
_entity_poly.type
_entity_poly.pdbx_seq_one_letter_code
_entity_poly.pdbx_strand_id
1 'polypeptide(L)'
;MATHPHQYPTLSLIDRAAGMPPTCFADDPAAPRLELRARKLLADYWSGTAWLTGMVSEVALCIVREILACERIALSDTGIPAPVAGVLIPGPAPVTDGAEANLAIHVGVAP
;
A
#
# COMPACT_ATOMS: atom_id res chain seq x y z
N MET A 1 -0.10 22.75 23.78
CA MET A 1 -0.27 21.78 22.68
C MET A 1 0.71 20.65 22.93
N ALA A 2 0.24 19.52 23.44
CA ALA A 2 1.10 18.41 23.85
C ALA A 2 1.56 17.63 22.62
N THR A 3 2.76 17.92 22.13
CA THR A 3 3.50 17.03 21.23
C THR A 3 3.94 15.81 22.03
N HIS A 4 3.17 14.72 22.02
CA HIS A 4 3.69 13.44 22.46
C HIS A 4 4.77 12.99 21.47
N PRO A 5 6.04 12.84 21.88
CA PRO A 5 7.07 12.36 20.98
C PRO A 5 6.79 10.87 20.68
N HIS A 6 6.42 10.59 19.43
CA HIS A 6 6.66 9.33 18.72
C HIS A 6 6.29 8.03 19.45
N GLN A 7 5.03 7.85 19.84
CA GLN A 7 4.57 6.53 20.28
C GLN A 7 4.56 5.51 19.13
N TYR A 8 4.40 6.01 17.89
CA TYR A 8 4.36 5.21 16.65
C TYR A 8 5.34 5.80 15.62
N PRO A 9 6.66 5.52 15.76
CA PRO A 9 7.69 6.15 14.96
C PRO A 9 7.57 5.83 13.47
N THR A 10 7.10 4.63 13.12
CA THR A 10 6.95 4.21 11.74
C THR A 10 5.79 4.92 11.06
N LEU A 11 4.63 4.97 11.72
CA LEU A 11 3.47 5.74 11.22
C LEU A 11 3.81 7.22 11.08
N SER A 12 4.50 7.80 12.05
CA SER A 12 4.93 9.21 12.00
C SER A 12 5.91 9.50 10.85
N LEU A 13 6.71 8.51 10.44
CA LEU A 13 7.61 8.63 9.30
C LEU A 13 6.81 8.61 8.00
N ILE A 14 5.85 7.68 7.88
CA ILE A 14 4.95 7.58 6.72
C ILE A 14 4.13 8.88 6.58
N ASP A 15 3.55 9.39 7.68
CA ASP A 15 2.77 10.63 7.68
C ASP A 15 3.61 11.85 7.26
N ARG A 16 4.88 11.90 7.67
CA ARG A 16 5.82 12.94 7.23
C ARG A 16 6.20 12.81 5.76
N ALA A 17 6.51 11.60 5.30
CA ALA A 17 6.86 11.33 3.91
C ALA A 17 5.68 11.60 2.96
N ALA A 18 4.45 11.38 3.44
CA ALA A 18 3.20 11.62 2.71
C ALA A 18 2.81 13.10 2.59
N GLY A 19 3.49 14.00 3.33
CA GLY A 19 3.13 15.42 3.39
C GLY A 19 1.82 15.66 4.14
N MET A 20 1.87 15.50 5.47
CA MET A 20 0.86 15.94 6.45
C MET A 20 -0.61 15.78 5.99
N PRO A 21 -1.08 14.54 5.80
CA PRO A 21 -2.44 14.27 5.35
C PRO A 21 -3.48 14.74 6.40
N PRO A 22 -4.74 14.98 5.99
CA PRO A 22 -5.81 15.42 6.90
C PRO A 22 -6.15 14.42 8.01
N THR A 23 -5.76 13.15 7.84
CA THR A 23 -5.83 12.12 8.90
C THR A 23 -4.48 11.42 9.00
N CYS A 24 -3.76 11.68 10.09
CA CYS A 24 -2.51 11.00 10.41
C CYS A 24 -2.81 9.58 10.94
N PHE A 25 -2.04 8.59 10.51
CA PHE A 25 -2.19 7.23 11.05
C PHE A 25 -1.72 7.15 12.52
N ALA A 26 -0.79 8.01 12.91
CA ALA A 26 -0.26 8.04 14.27
C ALA A 26 -1.30 8.46 15.35
N ASP A 27 -2.35 9.18 14.96
CA ASP A 27 -3.42 9.65 15.86
C ASP A 27 -4.64 8.72 15.90
N ASP A 28 -4.61 7.63 15.13
CA ASP A 28 -5.72 6.68 15.02
C ASP A 28 -5.83 5.81 16.30
N PRO A 29 -7.04 5.49 16.80
CA PRO A 29 -7.20 4.58 17.94
C PRO A 29 -6.62 3.17 17.69
N ALA A 30 -6.51 2.76 16.43
CA ALA A 30 -5.87 1.51 16.01
C ALA A 30 -4.36 1.64 15.74
N ALA A 31 -3.75 2.80 16.01
CA ALA A 31 -2.32 3.07 15.79
C ALA A 31 -1.36 1.99 16.32
N PRO A 32 -1.56 1.34 17.50
CA PRO A 32 -0.68 0.24 17.92
C PRO A 32 -0.62 -0.93 16.94
N ARG A 33 -1.77 -1.31 16.34
CA ARG A 33 -1.84 -2.41 15.38
C ARG A 33 -1.30 -1.98 14.02
N LEU A 34 -1.65 -0.77 13.58
CA LEU A 34 -1.14 -0.18 12.34
C LEU A 34 0.39 -0.02 12.39
N GLU A 35 0.98 0.36 13.52
CA GLU A 35 2.44 0.48 13.68
C GLU A 35 3.14 -0.88 13.53
N LEU A 36 2.57 -1.95 14.10
CA LEU A 36 3.12 -3.30 13.92
C LEU A 36 3.09 -3.71 12.44
N ARG A 37 2.02 -3.35 11.73
CA ARG A 37 1.88 -3.67 10.31
C ARG A 37 2.75 -2.81 9.42
N ALA A 38 2.84 -1.52 9.70
CA ALA A 38 3.75 -0.60 9.04
C ALA A 38 5.20 -1.11 9.14
N ARG A 39 5.67 -1.53 10.32
CA ARG A 39 7.02 -2.08 10.48
C ARG A 39 7.29 -3.30 9.59
N LYS A 40 6.31 -4.20 9.45
CA LYS A 40 6.43 -5.36 8.56
C LYS A 40 6.49 -4.92 7.10
N LEU A 41 5.56 -4.08 6.68
CA LEU A 41 5.51 -3.55 5.32
C LEU A 41 6.79 -2.79 4.95
N LEU A 42 7.37 -2.03 5.86
CA LEU A 42 8.65 -1.36 5.61
C LEU A 42 9.79 -2.36 5.45
N ALA A 43 9.81 -3.48 6.19
CA ALA A 43 10.80 -4.51 5.98
C ALA A 43 10.65 -5.20 4.61
N ASP A 44 9.42 -5.38 4.13
CA ASP A 44 9.12 -5.99 2.83
C ASP A 44 9.34 -5.05 1.63
N TYR A 45 8.97 -3.77 1.76
CA TYR A 45 8.97 -2.81 0.65
C TYR A 45 10.17 -1.85 0.65
N TRP A 46 10.82 -1.62 1.80
CA TRP A 46 11.98 -0.73 1.87
C TRP A 46 13.26 -1.53 2.05
N SER A 47 14.13 -1.42 1.05
CA SER A 47 15.50 -1.90 1.16
C SER A 47 16.24 -1.18 2.29
N GLY A 48 17.24 -1.83 2.90
CA GLY A 48 18.11 -1.22 3.91
C GLY A 48 18.71 0.13 3.46
N THR A 49 18.89 0.32 2.15
CA THR A 49 19.36 1.59 1.57
C THR A 49 18.36 2.74 1.76
N ALA A 50 17.06 2.49 1.73
CA ALA A 50 16.04 3.52 1.99
C ALA A 50 16.10 4.01 3.44
N TRP A 51 16.38 3.10 4.38
CA TRP A 51 16.61 3.45 5.79
C TRP A 51 17.87 4.29 6.00
N LEU A 52 18.92 4.04 5.22
CA LEU A 52 20.20 4.76 5.32
C LEU A 52 20.18 6.12 4.61
N THR A 53 19.51 6.21 3.46
CA THR A 53 19.52 7.41 2.61
C THR A 53 18.34 8.33 2.87
N GLY A 54 17.31 7.87 3.57
CA GLY A 54 16.04 8.58 3.73
C GLY A 54 15.25 8.73 2.42
N MET A 55 15.74 8.14 1.32
CA MET A 55 15.08 8.20 0.03
C MET A 55 14.13 7.01 -0.10
N VAL A 56 12.85 7.31 0.02
CA VAL A 56 11.76 6.36 -0.12
C VAL A 56 11.19 6.48 -1.53
N SER A 57 11.02 5.35 -2.21
CA SER A 57 10.28 5.32 -3.49
C SER A 57 8.84 5.76 -3.26
N GLU A 58 8.39 6.77 -4.00
CA GLU A 58 7.01 7.28 -3.94
C GLU A 58 5.98 6.16 -4.20
N VAL A 59 6.28 5.24 -5.12
CA VAL A 59 5.43 4.09 -5.42
C VAL A 59 5.31 3.16 -4.20
N ALA A 60 6.42 2.87 -3.52
CA ALA A 60 6.40 2.04 -2.33
C ALA A 60 5.65 2.73 -1.18
N LEU A 61 5.82 4.05 -1.01
CA LEU A 61 5.07 4.84 -0.04
C LEU A 61 3.56 4.81 -0.32
N CYS A 62 3.16 4.94 -1.59
CA CYS A 62 1.76 4.86 -2.00
C CYS A 62 1.14 3.50 -1.65
N ILE A 63 1.84 2.39 -1.98
CA ILE A 63 1.39 1.03 -1.66
C ILE A 63 1.24 0.83 -0.15
N VAL A 64 2.23 1.24 0.65
CA VAL A 64 2.17 1.10 2.11
C VAL A 64 0.99 1.88 2.69
N ARG A 65 0.72 3.09 2.18
CA ARG A 65 -0.42 3.91 2.62
C ARG A 65 -1.76 3.27 2.30
N GLU A 66 -1.94 2.74 1.10
CA GLU A 66 -3.17 2.07 0.69
C GLU A 66 -3.45 0.82 1.53
N ILE A 67 -2.40 0.02 1.81
CA ILE A 67 -2.54 -1.16 2.67
C ILE A 67 -2.95 -0.74 4.09
N LEU A 68 -2.30 0.26 4.67
CA LEU A 68 -2.64 0.75 6.02
C LEU A 68 -4.03 1.38 6.07
N ALA A 69 -4.47 2.07 5.01
CA ALA A 69 -5.83 2.60 4.92
C ALA A 69 -6.88 1.49 4.89
N CYS A 70 -6.63 0.42 4.12
CA CYS A 70 -7.47 -0.77 4.10
C CYS A 70 -7.53 -1.45 5.47
N GLU A 71 -6.38 -1.62 6.15
CA GLU A 71 -6.34 -2.21 7.49
C GLU A 71 -7.06 -1.35 8.54
N ARG A 72 -6.95 -0.03 8.46
CA ARG A 72 -7.68 0.90 9.33
C ARG A 72 -9.20 0.72 9.18
N ILE A 73 -9.69 0.57 7.95
CA ILE A 73 -11.11 0.31 7.67
C ILE A 73 -11.53 -1.04 8.25
N ALA A 74 -10.77 -2.11 8.00
CA ALA A 74 -11.08 -3.45 8.52
C ALA A 74 -11.12 -3.50 10.05
N LEU A 75 -10.20 -2.79 10.71
CA LEU A 75 -10.15 -2.70 12.18
C LEU A 75 -11.30 -1.87 12.76
N SER A 76 -11.79 -0.88 12.02
CA SER A 76 -12.96 -0.08 12.39
C SER A 76 -14.27 -0.87 12.20
N ASP A 77 -14.31 -1.76 11.21
CA ASP A 77 -15.45 -2.63 10.91
C ASP A 77 -15.63 -3.79 11.92
N THR A 78 -14.58 -4.13 12.68
CA THR A 78 -14.62 -5.23 13.68
C THR A 78 -15.47 -4.89 14.94
N GLY A 79 -16.31 -3.87 14.88
CA GLY A 79 -17.39 -3.61 15.84
C GLY A 79 -18.61 -4.56 15.75
N ILE A 80 -18.69 -5.41 14.71
CA ILE A 80 -19.60 -6.59 14.48
C ILE A 80 -21.14 -6.32 14.41
N PRO A 81 -21.92 -6.95 13.49
CA PRO A 81 -21.61 -7.53 12.17
C PRO A 81 -22.57 -7.06 11.03
N ALA A 82 -22.17 -7.21 9.77
CA ALA A 82 -23.09 -7.70 8.74
C ALA A 82 -22.34 -8.37 7.59
N PRO A 83 -22.64 -9.64 7.25
CA PRO A 83 -22.28 -10.18 5.94
C PRO A 83 -23.19 -9.50 4.91
N VAL A 84 -22.75 -8.37 4.36
CA VAL A 84 -23.37 -7.85 3.14
C VAL A 84 -22.84 -8.66 1.97
N ALA A 85 -23.64 -9.66 1.61
CA ALA A 85 -23.63 -10.23 0.29
C ALA A 85 -23.62 -9.12 -0.77
N GLY A 86 -22.66 -9.16 -1.69
CA GLY A 86 -22.68 -8.37 -2.91
C GLY A 86 -21.84 -7.09 -2.89
N VAL A 87 -20.53 -7.22 -3.13
CA VAL A 87 -19.86 -6.25 -3.99
C VAL A 87 -19.27 -7.01 -5.18
N LEU A 88 -19.92 -6.79 -6.31
CA LEU A 88 -19.48 -7.14 -7.63
C LEU A 88 -18.16 -6.38 -7.86
N ILE A 89 -17.04 -7.08 -8.02
CA ILE A 89 -15.81 -6.45 -8.53
C ILE A 89 -16.07 -6.15 -10.01
N PRO A 90 -16.11 -4.89 -10.47
CA PRO A 90 -15.90 -4.63 -11.89
C PRO A 90 -14.44 -4.98 -12.20
N GLY A 91 -14.24 -6.10 -12.90
CA GLY A 91 -12.94 -6.46 -13.43
C GLY A 91 -12.38 -5.32 -14.29
N PRO A 92 -11.05 -5.13 -14.34
CA PRO A 92 -10.47 -4.09 -15.16
C PRO A 92 -10.88 -4.31 -16.62
N ALA A 93 -11.49 -3.29 -17.22
CA ALA A 93 -11.84 -3.27 -18.63
C ALA A 93 -10.58 -3.58 -19.48
N PRO A 94 -10.69 -4.45 -20.50
CA PRO A 94 -9.57 -4.65 -21.43
C PRO A 94 -9.36 -3.37 -22.23
N VAL A 95 -8.24 -2.70 -21.98
CA VAL A 95 -7.76 -1.60 -22.84
C VAL A 95 -7.53 -2.16 -24.24
N THR A 96 -8.24 -1.60 -25.22
CA THR A 96 -8.03 -1.89 -26.65
C THR A 96 -7.32 -0.70 -27.27
N ASP A 97 -6.06 -0.89 -27.64
CA ASP A 97 -5.29 -0.18 -28.67
C ASP A 97 -4.00 -1.00 -28.84
N GLY A 98 -3.61 -1.58 -29.98
CA GLY A 98 -3.62 -1.05 -31.34
C GLY A 98 -2.15 -0.95 -31.80
N ALA A 99 -1.71 -1.87 -32.66
CA ALA A 99 -0.36 -1.97 -33.27
C ALA A 99 0.78 -2.41 -32.32
N GLU A 100 1.59 -3.43 -32.61
CA GLU A 100 2.51 -3.50 -33.73
C GLU A 100 2.79 -4.96 -34.14
N ALA A 101 3.07 -5.15 -35.42
CA ALA A 101 3.34 -6.42 -36.07
C ALA A 101 4.53 -7.19 -35.47
N ASN A 102 4.40 -8.50 -35.31
CA ASN A 102 5.57 -9.37 -35.40
C ASN A 102 5.24 -10.75 -36.00
N LEU A 103 5.34 -10.77 -37.33
CA LEU A 103 5.98 -11.78 -38.17
C LEU A 103 6.13 -13.20 -37.57
N ALA A 104 5.26 -14.10 -38.00
CA ALA A 104 5.47 -15.54 -37.86
C ALA A 104 6.52 -16.02 -38.88
N ILE A 105 7.68 -16.52 -38.42
CA ILE A 105 8.61 -17.30 -39.24
C ILE A 105 9.02 -18.58 -38.50
N HIS A 106 8.42 -19.67 -38.98
CA HIS A 106 8.96 -21.02 -39.24
C HIS A 106 10.04 -21.64 -38.32
N VAL A 107 9.66 -22.75 -37.67
CA VAL A 107 10.49 -23.98 -37.63
C VAL A 107 9.58 -25.17 -37.92
N GLY A 108 9.58 -25.61 -39.18
CA GLY A 108 9.14 -26.95 -39.58
C GLY A 108 10.37 -27.76 -39.95
N VAL A 109 10.59 -28.86 -39.24
CA VAL A 109 11.73 -29.78 -39.43
C VAL A 109 11.30 -30.99 -40.26
N ALA A 110 12.12 -31.29 -41.29
CA ALA A 110 12.38 -32.60 -41.92
C ALA A 110 11.23 -33.32 -42.67
N PRO A 111 11.52 -34.33 -43.53
CA PRO A 111 12.82 -34.90 -43.92
C PRO A 111 13.27 -34.63 -45.37
#